data_AF-A0A2I5KP31-F1
#
_entry.id   AF-A0A2I5KP31-F1
#
_cell.length_a   1.000
_cell.length_b   1.000
_cell.length_c   1.000
_cell.angle_alpha   90.00
_cell.angle_beta   90.00
_cell.angle_gamma   90.00
#
_symmetry.space_group_name_H-M   'P 1'
#
loop_
_entity.id
_entity.type
_entity.pdbx_description
1 polymer ?
#
loop_
_entity_poly.entity_id
_entity_poly.type
_entity_poly.pdbx_seq_one_letter_code
_entity_poly.pdbx_strand_id
1 'polypeptide(L)'
;MLEPYEGKLSRTVLREEGGSNTTNLLDYSIIGQAFGGESIDIAPDSTTFLNVLDLSDENMDEDPVKVKSEFLLSWIGKLLDRKMDGREKSLIDRVTRLTYKHFDTPSLVEWVFVLAQQPEQEAKDLALDMELYVEGSLDIFSYRTNIKTDSHFLIYNVKKLGDELKQIALMVVFDQIWNRVVKNQKLGKKTWIYFDEMQLLLLDKYASDFFFKLWSRVRKYGAIPTGITQNVETLLLDANGRRIIANSEFMILLKQAKSDREELVHMLGLSKELEKYLVNPEKGAGLIKAGSTVVPFKNKIPQHTKHFDIMSTDPEKMRT
;
A
#
# COMPACT_ATOMS: atom_id res chain seq x y z
N MET A 1 5.26 -5.32 -20.62
CA MET A 1 5.75 -5.32 -19.23
C MET A 1 7.14 -5.96 -19.28
N LEU A 2 8.23 -5.22 -19.02
CA LEU A 2 9.60 -5.79 -19.06
C LEU A 2 9.92 -6.45 -17.71
N GLU A 3 10.55 -7.63 -17.69
CA GLU A 3 10.97 -8.35 -16.46
C GLU A 3 12.23 -7.73 -15.84
N PRO A 4 12.41 -7.73 -14.50
CA PRO A 4 13.59 -7.18 -13.86
C PRO A 4 14.76 -8.17 -13.85
N TYR A 5 15.98 -7.65 -13.90
CA TYR A 5 17.22 -8.41 -13.72
C TYR A 5 17.34 -8.94 -12.27
N GLU A 6 18.04 -10.06 -12.07
CA GLU A 6 18.04 -10.94 -10.88
C GLU A 6 18.44 -10.29 -9.52
N GLY A 7 18.72 -9.00 -9.44
CA GLY A 7 19.22 -8.34 -8.23
C GLY A 7 18.18 -7.65 -7.34
N LYS A 8 17.22 -6.91 -7.91
CA LYS A 8 16.27 -6.09 -7.13
C LYS A 8 14.88 -6.07 -7.78
N LEU A 9 13.93 -6.74 -7.12
CA LEU A 9 12.57 -6.93 -7.60
C LEU A 9 11.63 -5.71 -7.48
N SER A 10 12.11 -4.52 -7.09
CA SER A 10 11.23 -3.35 -6.89
C SER A 10 11.20 -2.38 -8.07
N ARG A 11 10.03 -1.78 -8.28
CA ARG A 11 9.74 -0.87 -9.39
C ARG A 11 9.13 0.43 -8.85
N THR A 12 9.40 1.55 -9.51
CA THR A 12 8.75 2.82 -9.19
C THR A 12 8.31 3.53 -10.46
N VAL A 13 7.10 4.06 -10.47
CA VAL A 13 6.54 4.87 -11.56
C VAL A 13 6.27 6.26 -11.01
N LEU A 14 6.96 7.26 -11.55
CA LEU A 14 6.81 8.67 -11.17
C LEU A 14 6.10 9.41 -12.31
N ARG A 15 4.98 10.06 -11.99
CA ARG A 15 4.19 10.90 -12.91
C ARG A 15 3.97 12.28 -12.27
N GLU A 16 3.65 13.30 -13.06
CA GLU A 16 3.27 14.64 -12.57
C GLU A 16 1.77 14.69 -12.28
N GLU A 17 1.35 15.48 -11.28
CA GLU A 17 -0.05 15.85 -11.06
C GLU A 17 -0.59 16.65 -12.26
N GLY A 18 -1.64 16.16 -12.91
CA GLY A 18 -2.31 16.90 -13.97
C GLY A 18 -3.07 18.10 -13.39
N GLY A 19 -2.83 19.31 -13.91
CA GLY A 19 -3.48 20.58 -13.51
C GLY A 19 -4.98 20.69 -13.80
N SER A 20 -5.73 19.59 -13.78
CA SER A 20 -7.18 19.61 -13.71
C SER A 20 -7.59 18.82 -12.47
N ASN A 21 -8.48 19.40 -11.69
CA ASN A 21 -9.13 18.83 -10.51
C ASN A 21 -10.06 17.63 -10.85
N THR A 22 -9.65 16.75 -11.77
CA THR A 22 -10.38 15.54 -12.12
C THR A 22 -9.74 14.35 -11.42
N THR A 23 -10.42 13.95 -10.35
CA THR A 23 -10.27 12.77 -9.50
C THR A 23 -10.38 11.42 -10.24
N ASN A 24 -10.04 11.34 -11.52
CA ASN A 24 -10.09 10.08 -12.26
C ASN A 24 -8.73 9.37 -12.22
N LEU A 25 -8.36 8.98 -11.01
CA LEU A 25 -7.48 7.83 -10.79
C LEU A 25 -8.00 6.67 -11.65
N LEU A 26 -7.12 6.07 -12.45
CA LEU A 26 -7.39 4.88 -13.26
C LEU A 26 -8.30 3.95 -12.46
N ASP A 27 -9.52 3.72 -12.95
CA ASP A 27 -10.41 2.77 -12.30
C ASP A 27 -9.95 1.37 -12.68
N TYR A 28 -9.10 0.82 -11.83
CA TYR A 28 -8.61 -0.55 -12.01
C TYR A 28 -9.76 -1.56 -12.05
N SER A 29 -10.96 -1.23 -11.59
CA SER A 29 -12.14 -2.12 -11.63
C SER A 29 -12.46 -2.57 -13.05
N ILE A 30 -12.37 -1.69 -14.06
CA ILE A 30 -12.59 -2.04 -15.47
C ILE A 30 -11.53 -3.06 -15.93
N ILE A 31 -10.29 -2.83 -15.55
CA ILE A 31 -9.17 -3.74 -15.84
C ILE A 31 -9.39 -5.08 -15.12
N GLY A 32 -9.74 -5.04 -13.84
CA GLY A 32 -10.08 -6.20 -13.03
C GLY A 32 -11.13 -7.05 -13.71
N GLN A 33 -12.28 -6.46 -14.05
CA GLN A 33 -13.38 -7.16 -14.71
C GLN A 33 -12.94 -7.81 -16.04
N ALA A 34 -12.16 -7.11 -16.86
CA ALA A 34 -11.67 -7.63 -18.13
C ALA A 34 -10.75 -8.85 -17.97
N PHE A 35 -10.05 -8.96 -16.84
CA PHE A 35 -9.12 -10.07 -16.54
C PHE A 35 -9.66 -11.05 -15.48
N GLY A 36 -10.96 -10.98 -15.14
CA GLY A 36 -11.56 -11.86 -14.13
C GLY A 36 -11.01 -11.64 -12.71
N GLY A 37 -10.54 -10.43 -12.44
CA GLY A 37 -10.15 -9.97 -11.12
C GLY A 37 -11.35 -9.59 -10.24
N GLU A 38 -11.07 -9.44 -8.95
CA GLU A 38 -12.07 -9.13 -7.93
C GLU A 38 -11.73 -7.77 -7.29
N SER A 39 -12.75 -6.90 -7.22
CA SER A 39 -12.64 -5.60 -6.55
C SER A 39 -13.21 -5.70 -5.15
N ILE A 40 -12.45 -5.24 -4.17
CA ILE A 40 -12.76 -5.24 -2.75
C ILE A 40 -12.93 -3.78 -2.35
N ASP A 41 -14.18 -3.34 -2.21
CA ASP A 41 -14.50 -1.97 -1.80
C ASP A 41 -14.50 -1.86 -0.27
N ILE A 42 -13.54 -1.09 0.24
CA ILE A 42 -13.42 -0.77 1.67
C ILE A 42 -14.05 0.61 1.87
N ALA A 43 -15.18 0.65 2.55
CA ALA A 43 -15.93 1.87 2.82
C ALA A 43 -16.74 1.73 4.12
N PRO A 44 -17.12 2.83 4.78
CA PRO A 44 -17.90 2.77 6.02
C PRO A 44 -19.30 2.17 5.85
N ASP A 45 -19.87 2.29 4.66
CA ASP A 45 -21.18 1.75 4.27
C ASP A 45 -21.08 0.36 3.59
N SER A 46 -19.87 -0.19 3.50
CA SER A 46 -19.64 -1.48 2.85
C SER A 46 -20.00 -2.63 3.79
N THR A 47 -20.49 -3.73 3.21
CA THR A 47 -20.62 -5.02 3.92
C THR A 47 -19.35 -5.86 3.80
N THR A 48 -18.28 -5.30 3.23
CA THR A 48 -16.97 -5.94 3.09
C THR A 48 -16.09 -5.56 4.27
N PHE A 49 -15.61 -6.58 4.97
CA PHE A 49 -14.77 -6.41 6.15
C PHE A 49 -13.43 -7.10 5.98
N LEU A 50 -12.39 -6.46 6.52
CA LEU A 50 -11.04 -7.00 6.64
C LEU A 50 -10.65 -7.00 8.10
N ASN A 51 -10.36 -8.18 8.63
CA ASN A 51 -9.97 -8.34 10.00
C ASN A 51 -8.51 -7.94 10.21
N VAL A 52 -8.30 -6.94 11.06
CA VAL A 52 -6.96 -6.47 11.47
C VAL A 52 -6.18 -7.55 12.26
N LEU A 53 -6.88 -8.52 12.84
CA LEU A 53 -6.34 -9.66 13.60
C LEU A 53 -6.15 -10.94 12.76
N ASP A 54 -6.20 -10.89 11.42
CA ASP A 54 -5.86 -12.11 10.65
C ASP A 54 -4.36 -12.41 10.72
N LEU A 55 -3.99 -13.62 11.13
CA LEU A 55 -2.60 -14.07 11.16
C LEU A 55 -2.08 -14.53 9.80
N SER A 56 -0.78 -14.41 9.62
CA SER A 56 -0.07 -15.14 8.56
C SER A 56 -0.02 -16.64 8.89
N ASP A 57 0.03 -17.42 7.82
CA ASP A 57 0.15 -18.87 7.84
C ASP A 57 1.39 -19.35 8.65
N GLU A 58 1.19 -20.30 9.57
CA GLU A 58 2.06 -20.62 10.73
C GLU A 58 3.54 -20.96 10.43
N ASN A 59 3.87 -21.33 9.20
CA ASN A 59 5.24 -21.71 8.78
C ASN A 59 6.10 -20.50 8.38
N MET A 60 6.17 -19.49 9.22
CA MET A 60 7.09 -18.35 9.07
C MET A 60 8.35 -18.58 9.93
N ASP A 61 9.51 -18.07 9.48
CA ASP A 61 10.74 -18.07 10.31
C ASP A 61 10.58 -17.25 11.61
N GLU A 62 9.53 -16.44 11.70
CA GLU A 62 9.17 -15.59 12.82
C GLU A 62 7.79 -15.95 13.37
N ASP A 63 7.61 -15.80 14.69
CA ASP A 63 6.32 -15.99 15.36
C ASP A 63 5.25 -15.03 14.78
N PRO A 64 4.15 -15.55 14.18
CA PRO A 64 3.13 -14.74 13.54
C PRO A 64 2.41 -13.82 14.55
N VAL A 65 2.26 -14.26 15.80
CA VAL A 65 1.64 -13.45 16.86
C VAL A 65 2.53 -12.26 17.22
N LYS A 66 3.85 -12.46 17.26
CA LYS A 66 4.81 -11.38 17.49
C LYS A 66 4.79 -10.35 16.35
N VAL A 67 4.81 -10.80 15.10
CA VAL A 67 4.69 -9.90 13.93
C VAL A 67 3.38 -9.12 13.98
N LYS A 68 2.28 -9.78 14.34
CA LYS A 68 0.97 -9.14 14.50
C LYS A 68 0.94 -8.11 15.63
N SER A 69 1.58 -8.40 16.76
CA SER A 69 1.74 -7.48 17.89
C SER A 69 2.47 -6.19 17.47
N GLU A 70 3.58 -6.32 16.71
CA GLU A 70 4.33 -5.17 16.18
C GLU A 70 3.50 -4.34 15.18
N PHE A 71 2.69 -5.00 14.35
CA PHE A 71 1.74 -4.35 13.46
C PHE A 71 0.68 -3.57 14.23
N LEU A 72 0.00 -4.21 15.21
CA LEU A 72 -1.03 -3.58 16.02
C LEU A 72 -0.51 -2.36 16.79
N LEU A 73 0.73 -2.40 17.28
CA LEU A 73 1.37 -1.25 17.90
C LEU A 73 1.47 -0.05 16.96
N SER A 74 1.86 -0.28 15.70
CA SER A 74 1.96 0.78 14.70
C SER A 74 0.59 1.24 14.23
N TRP A 75 -0.35 0.30 14.08
CA TRP A 75 -1.72 0.53 13.62
C TRP A 75 -2.53 1.32 14.65
N ILE A 76 -2.55 0.90 15.93
CA ILE A 76 -3.21 1.62 17.03
C ILE A 76 -2.56 2.99 17.23
N GLY A 77 -1.23 3.09 17.16
CA GLY A 77 -0.52 4.37 17.25
C GLY A 77 -0.98 5.37 16.18
N LYS A 78 -1.20 4.90 14.94
CA LYS A 78 -1.75 5.74 13.87
C LYS A 78 -3.24 6.02 14.06
N LEU A 79 -4.02 5.03 14.49
CA LEU A 79 -5.46 5.13 14.74
C LEU A 79 -5.79 6.22 15.76
N LEU A 80 -4.98 6.31 16.82
CA LEU A 80 -5.14 7.29 17.90
C LEU A 80 -4.30 8.57 17.68
N ASP A 81 -3.61 8.67 16.54
CA ASP A 81 -2.68 9.74 16.16
C ASP A 81 -1.71 10.16 17.28
N ARG A 82 -1.22 9.17 18.05
CA ARG A 82 -0.34 9.43 19.20
C ARG A 82 0.74 8.39 19.38
N LYS A 83 1.83 8.80 20.02
CA LYS A 83 2.93 7.89 20.32
C LYS A 83 2.60 7.03 21.53
N MET A 84 2.56 5.71 21.29
CA MET A 84 2.40 4.72 22.35
C MET A 84 3.59 4.76 23.32
N ASP A 85 3.30 4.86 24.61
CA ASP A 85 4.30 4.85 25.68
C ASP A 85 4.83 3.41 25.94
N GLY A 86 5.84 3.27 26.81
CA GLY A 86 6.43 1.96 27.09
C GLY A 86 5.46 0.95 27.72
N ARG A 87 4.47 1.43 28.48
CA ARG A 87 3.46 0.60 29.15
C ARG A 87 2.42 0.13 28.15
N GLU A 88 1.90 1.03 27.30
CA GLU A 88 0.97 0.70 26.22
C GLU A 88 1.55 -0.32 25.26
N LYS A 89 2.83 -0.20 24.90
CA LYS A 89 3.50 -1.20 24.05
C LYS A 89 3.54 -2.58 24.71
N SER A 90 3.83 -2.63 26.01
CA SER A 90 3.86 -3.89 26.77
C SER A 90 2.46 -4.49 26.91
N LEU A 91 1.44 -3.64 27.06
CA LEU A 91 0.04 -4.03 27.09
C LEU A 91 -0.43 -4.61 25.75
N ILE A 92 -0.17 -3.91 24.64
CA ILE A 92 -0.54 -4.36 23.30
C ILE A 92 0.07 -5.74 23.01
N ASP A 93 1.34 -5.96 23.35
CA ASP A 93 1.98 -7.27 23.18
C ASP A 93 1.31 -8.36 24.03
N ARG A 94 1.13 -8.09 25.33
CA ARG A 94 0.52 -9.05 26.26
C ARG A 94 -0.89 -9.40 25.85
N VAL A 95 -1.72 -8.40 25.55
CA VAL A 95 -3.12 -8.57 25.12
C VAL A 95 -3.15 -9.37 23.84
N THR A 96 -2.35 -9.03 22.83
CA THR A 96 -2.31 -9.78 21.56
C THR A 96 -2.02 -11.26 21.79
N ARG A 97 -0.99 -11.58 22.59
CA ARG A 97 -0.67 -12.98 22.93
C ARG A 97 -1.78 -13.68 23.72
N LEU A 98 -2.44 -12.98 24.64
CA LEU A 98 -3.56 -13.54 25.38
C LEU A 98 -4.77 -13.79 24.49
N THR A 99 -5.07 -12.87 23.56
CA THR A 99 -6.19 -13.01 22.62
C THR A 99 -6.05 -14.28 21.78
N TYR A 100 -4.88 -14.51 21.15
CA TYR A 100 -4.65 -15.74 20.37
C TYR A 100 -4.51 -17.02 21.20
N LYS A 101 -4.39 -16.92 22.53
CA LYS A 101 -4.48 -18.10 23.41
C LYS A 101 -5.92 -18.52 23.70
N HIS A 102 -6.87 -17.59 23.62
CA HIS A 102 -8.27 -17.82 23.97
C HIS A 102 -9.18 -17.94 22.75
N PHE A 103 -8.77 -17.39 21.61
CA PHE A 103 -9.57 -17.33 20.38
C PHE A 103 -8.74 -17.79 19.19
N ASP A 104 -9.29 -18.72 18.38
CA ASP A 104 -8.62 -19.22 17.18
C ASP A 104 -8.62 -18.18 16.05
N THR A 105 -9.72 -17.44 15.91
CA THR A 105 -9.92 -16.39 14.89
C THR A 105 -10.49 -15.12 15.53
N PRO A 106 -9.68 -14.39 16.33
CA PRO A 106 -10.14 -13.18 16.98
C PRO A 106 -10.37 -12.05 15.97
N SER A 107 -11.33 -11.19 16.26
CA SER A 107 -11.45 -9.87 15.68
C SER A 107 -10.96 -8.80 16.67
N LEU A 108 -11.04 -7.53 16.26
CA LEU A 108 -10.73 -6.40 17.13
C LEU A 108 -11.64 -6.38 18.37
N VAL A 109 -12.87 -6.89 18.28
CA VAL A 109 -13.81 -7.01 19.39
C VAL A 109 -13.26 -7.91 20.48
N GLU A 110 -12.83 -9.14 20.14
CA GLU A 110 -12.23 -10.03 21.13
C GLU A 110 -10.89 -9.49 21.67
N TRP A 111 -10.12 -8.77 20.84
CA TRP A 111 -8.90 -8.13 21.30
C TRP A 111 -9.16 -7.04 22.34
N VAL A 112 -10.13 -6.15 22.11
CA VAL A 112 -10.53 -5.10 23.06
C VAL A 112 -11.21 -5.68 24.30
N PHE A 113 -11.95 -6.78 24.16
CA PHE A 113 -12.47 -7.53 25.31
C PHE A 113 -11.33 -7.98 26.24
N VAL A 114 -10.27 -8.59 25.69
CA VAL A 114 -9.10 -9.03 26.49
C VAL A 114 -8.35 -7.83 27.09
N LEU A 115 -8.26 -6.71 26.36
CA LEU A 115 -7.68 -5.45 26.86
C LEU A 115 -8.45 -4.91 28.07
N ALA A 116 -9.78 -4.91 28.02
CA ALA A 116 -10.63 -4.41 29.10
C ALA A 116 -10.55 -5.25 30.39
N GLN A 117 -10.12 -6.52 30.29
CA GLN A 117 -9.89 -7.38 31.45
C GLN A 117 -8.54 -7.15 32.14
N GLN A 118 -7.66 -6.32 31.59
CA GLN A 118 -6.37 -6.04 32.21
C GLN A 118 -6.55 -5.11 33.44
N PRO A 119 -5.82 -5.35 34.55
CA PRO A 119 -6.01 -4.59 35.80
C PRO A 119 -5.50 -3.14 35.73
N GLU A 120 -4.57 -2.83 34.82
CA GLU A 120 -3.92 -1.52 34.72
C GLU A 120 -4.89 -0.43 34.23
N GLN A 121 -4.69 0.81 34.70
CA GLN A 121 -5.51 1.95 34.29
C GLN A 121 -5.29 2.28 32.81
N GLU A 122 -4.05 2.17 32.33
CA GLU A 122 -3.66 2.39 30.95
C GLU A 122 -4.41 1.47 29.98
N ALA A 123 -4.77 0.26 30.42
CA ALA A 123 -5.57 -0.66 29.60
C ALA A 123 -7.04 -0.22 29.49
N LYS A 124 -7.61 0.32 30.57
CA LYS A 124 -8.97 0.87 30.57
C LYS A 124 -9.06 2.12 29.71
N ASP A 125 -8.08 3.01 29.82
CA ASP A 125 -8.00 4.22 29.02
C ASP A 125 -7.87 3.86 27.53
N LEU A 126 -6.99 2.91 27.19
CA LEU A 126 -6.86 2.44 25.81
C LEU A 126 -8.14 1.74 25.31
N ALA A 127 -8.83 0.96 26.14
CA ALA A 127 -10.09 0.34 25.73
C ALA A 127 -11.18 1.38 25.42
N LEU A 128 -11.25 2.46 26.21
CA LEU A 128 -12.14 3.59 25.97
C LEU A 128 -11.80 4.33 24.67
N ASP A 129 -10.50 4.59 24.42
CA ASP A 129 -10.02 5.20 23.17
C ASP A 129 -10.42 4.36 21.93
N MET A 130 -10.52 3.03 22.10
CA MET A 130 -10.86 2.09 21.03
C MET A 130 -12.37 1.94 20.78
N GLU A 131 -13.25 2.42 21.67
CA GLU A 131 -14.72 2.22 21.60
C GLU A 131 -15.32 2.70 20.27
N LEU A 132 -14.89 3.87 19.79
CA LEU A 132 -15.32 4.45 18.50
C LEU A 132 -15.06 3.51 17.30
N TYR A 133 -13.98 2.72 17.38
CA TYR A 133 -13.51 1.85 16.31
C TYR A 133 -13.94 0.39 16.49
N VAL A 134 -14.57 0.06 17.62
CA VAL A 134 -15.08 -1.29 17.90
C VAL A 134 -16.59 -1.35 17.81
N GLU A 135 -17.27 -0.42 18.48
CA GLU A 135 -18.73 -0.37 18.60
C GLU A 135 -19.33 0.91 18.01
N GLY A 136 -18.49 1.92 17.76
CA GLY A 136 -18.90 3.22 17.24
C GLY A 136 -19.04 3.29 15.73
N SER A 137 -19.07 4.52 15.20
CA SER A 137 -19.30 4.79 13.78
C SER A 137 -18.15 4.42 12.85
N LEU A 138 -16.99 3.98 13.38
CA LEU A 138 -15.77 3.65 12.64
C LEU A 138 -15.35 2.18 12.79
N ASP A 139 -16.31 1.30 13.05
CA ASP A 139 -16.15 -0.13 13.34
C ASP A 139 -15.78 -1.02 12.13
N ILE A 140 -15.31 -0.43 11.02
CA ILE A 140 -15.02 -1.13 9.76
C ILE A 140 -13.94 -2.23 9.89
N PHE A 141 -13.16 -2.23 10.98
CA PHE A 141 -12.12 -3.23 11.29
C PHE A 141 -12.49 -4.18 12.44
N SER A 142 -13.71 -4.06 12.99
CA SER A 142 -14.22 -4.87 14.10
C SER A 142 -14.63 -6.27 13.71
N TYR A 143 -14.88 -6.47 12.42
CA TYR A 143 -15.51 -7.66 11.90
C TYR A 143 -14.47 -8.63 11.33
N ARG A 144 -14.85 -9.91 11.29
CA ARG A 144 -14.04 -10.94 10.65
C ARG A 144 -14.01 -10.73 9.14
N THR A 145 -12.90 -11.10 8.50
CA THR A 145 -12.76 -11.05 7.04
C THR A 145 -13.85 -11.90 6.40
N ASN A 146 -14.67 -11.29 5.54
CA ASN A 146 -15.82 -11.97 4.91
C ASN A 146 -15.75 -12.00 3.38
N ILE A 147 -14.60 -11.62 2.82
CA ILE A 147 -14.34 -11.62 1.39
C ILE A 147 -13.52 -12.82 0.96
N LYS A 148 -13.69 -13.22 -0.29
CA LYS A 148 -12.79 -14.18 -0.93
C LYS A 148 -11.57 -13.43 -1.44
N THR A 149 -10.40 -13.91 -1.07
CA THR A 149 -9.10 -13.35 -1.49
C THR A 149 -8.31 -14.36 -2.31
N ASP A 150 -8.99 -15.39 -2.85
CA ASP A 150 -8.37 -16.46 -3.62
C ASP A 150 -8.11 -16.08 -5.08
N SER A 151 -8.76 -15.01 -5.58
CA SER A 151 -8.52 -14.47 -6.92
C SER A 151 -7.04 -14.20 -7.21
N HIS A 152 -6.69 -14.37 -8.48
CA HIS A 152 -5.34 -14.15 -9.01
C HIS A 152 -5.08 -12.67 -9.31
N PHE A 153 -6.13 -11.85 -9.37
CA PHE A 153 -6.06 -10.40 -9.53
C PHE A 153 -7.03 -9.74 -8.57
N LEU A 154 -6.48 -9.08 -7.54
CA LEU A 154 -7.24 -8.39 -6.50
C LEU A 154 -7.01 -6.89 -6.62
N ILE A 155 -8.09 -6.12 -6.48
CA ILE A 155 -8.06 -4.66 -6.44
C ILE A 155 -8.69 -4.22 -5.13
N TYR A 156 -7.93 -3.54 -4.28
CA TYR A 156 -8.45 -2.94 -3.06
C TYR A 156 -8.79 -1.47 -3.33
N ASN A 157 -10.06 -1.12 -3.21
CA ASN A 157 -10.55 0.22 -3.47
C ASN A 157 -10.85 0.94 -2.16
N VAL A 158 -10.11 2.01 -1.90
CA VAL A 158 -10.21 2.86 -0.70
C VAL A 158 -10.71 4.27 -1.01
N LYS A 159 -11.25 4.52 -2.22
CA LYS A 159 -11.66 5.86 -2.66
C LYS A 159 -12.77 6.48 -1.81
N LYS A 160 -13.63 5.65 -1.22
CA LYS A 160 -14.78 6.08 -0.39
C LYS A 160 -14.41 6.38 1.07
N LEU A 161 -13.16 6.15 1.48
CA LEU A 161 -12.68 6.48 2.82
C LEU A 161 -12.19 7.92 2.89
N GLY A 162 -12.49 8.59 4.01
CA GLY A 162 -11.82 9.84 4.38
C GLY A 162 -10.32 9.63 4.59
N ASP A 163 -9.52 10.70 4.50
CA ASP A 163 -8.06 10.58 4.41
C ASP A 163 -7.40 9.91 5.63
N GLU A 164 -7.91 10.15 6.83
CA GLU A 164 -7.43 9.49 8.06
C GLU A 164 -7.67 7.97 8.01
N LEU A 165 -8.92 7.55 7.77
CA LEU A 165 -9.29 6.13 7.67
C LEU A 165 -8.60 5.44 6.49
N LYS A 166 -8.30 6.16 5.41
CA LYS A 166 -7.65 5.62 4.22
C LYS A 166 -6.26 5.09 4.56
N GLN A 167 -5.46 5.81 5.35
CA GLN A 167 -4.14 5.34 5.77
C GLN A 167 -4.24 4.09 6.65
N ILE A 168 -5.18 4.09 7.60
CA ILE A 168 -5.43 2.98 8.52
C ILE A 168 -5.90 1.73 7.74
N ALA A 169 -6.82 1.90 6.78
CA ALA A 169 -7.29 0.83 5.91
C ALA A 169 -6.17 0.25 5.04
N LEU A 170 -5.34 1.13 4.45
CA LEU A 170 -4.20 0.69 3.66
C LEU A 170 -3.21 -0.14 4.48
N MET A 171 -2.97 0.21 5.75
CA MET A 171 -2.15 -0.61 6.65
C MET A 171 -2.71 -2.03 6.82
N VAL A 172 -4.03 -2.17 6.99
CA VAL A 172 -4.70 -3.49 7.07
C VAL A 172 -4.61 -4.25 5.76
N VAL A 173 -4.87 -3.59 4.63
CA VAL A 173 -4.73 -4.18 3.29
C VAL A 173 -3.31 -4.69 3.05
N PHE A 174 -2.31 -3.96 3.50
CA PHE A 174 -0.91 -4.33 3.32
C PHE A 174 -0.48 -5.51 4.16
N ASP A 175 -1.00 -5.61 5.38
CA ASP A 175 -0.81 -6.80 6.21
C ASP A 175 -1.45 -8.04 5.54
N GLN A 176 -2.63 -7.89 4.94
CA GLN A 176 -3.28 -8.95 4.14
C GLN A 176 -2.47 -9.31 2.89
N ILE A 177 -1.96 -8.32 2.15
CA ILE A 177 -1.06 -8.54 1.01
C ILE A 177 0.20 -9.27 1.45
N TRP A 178 0.76 -8.93 2.61
CA TRP A 178 1.91 -9.63 3.18
C TRP A 178 1.60 -11.11 3.42
N ASN A 179 0.48 -11.42 4.07
CA ASN A 179 0.02 -12.80 4.29
C ASN A 179 -0.14 -13.56 2.97
N ARG A 180 -0.67 -12.90 1.92
CA ARG A 180 -0.80 -13.46 0.57
C ARG A 180 0.55 -13.72 -0.09
N VAL A 181 1.51 -12.81 0.05
CA VAL A 181 2.88 -12.96 -0.49
C VAL A 181 3.55 -14.18 0.11
N VAL A 182 3.49 -14.34 1.42
CA VAL A 182 4.03 -15.51 2.13
C VAL A 182 3.41 -16.81 1.60
N LYS A 183 2.08 -16.87 1.54
CA LYS A 183 1.36 -18.03 1.01
C LYS A 183 1.77 -18.36 -0.43
N ASN A 184 1.82 -17.34 -1.29
CA ASN A 184 2.17 -17.52 -2.69
C ASN A 184 3.62 -17.97 -2.87
N GLN A 185 4.56 -17.45 -2.09
CA GLN A 185 5.96 -17.88 -2.10
C GLN A 185 6.07 -19.38 -1.81
N LYS A 186 5.38 -19.88 -0.76
CA LYS A 186 5.34 -21.32 -0.43
C LYS A 186 4.80 -22.17 -1.58
N LEU A 187 3.84 -21.63 -2.34
CA LEU A 187 3.27 -22.27 -3.53
C LEU A 187 4.10 -22.07 -4.81
N GLY A 188 5.26 -21.41 -4.75
CA GLY A 188 6.08 -21.07 -5.91
C GLY A 188 5.45 -20.03 -6.86
N LYS A 189 4.44 -19.29 -6.40
CA LYS A 189 3.71 -18.28 -7.18
C LYS A 189 4.35 -16.90 -7.00
N LYS A 190 4.71 -16.26 -8.12
CA LYS A 190 5.18 -14.87 -8.12
C LYS A 190 4.02 -13.92 -7.85
N THR A 191 4.20 -12.99 -6.89
CA THR A 191 3.18 -11.98 -6.57
C THR A 191 3.63 -10.61 -7.05
N TRP A 192 2.79 -9.93 -7.81
CA TRP A 192 2.98 -8.54 -8.22
C TRP A 192 2.09 -7.65 -7.35
N ILE A 193 2.65 -6.55 -6.85
CA ILE A 193 1.94 -5.64 -5.94
C ILE A 193 2.05 -4.24 -6.51
N TYR A 194 0.93 -3.56 -6.69
CA TYR A 194 0.88 -2.20 -7.20
C TYR A 194 0.29 -1.29 -6.13
N PHE A 195 1.08 -0.31 -5.70
CA PHE A 195 0.67 0.72 -4.74
C PHE A 195 0.42 2.00 -5.53
N ASP A 196 -0.83 2.22 -5.94
CA ASP A 196 -1.23 3.50 -6.52
C ASP A 196 -1.32 4.58 -5.45
N GLU A 197 -0.95 5.81 -5.80
CA GLU A 197 -0.84 6.94 -4.87
C GLU A 197 -0.01 6.61 -3.61
N MET A 198 1.15 5.96 -3.80
CA MET A 198 1.99 5.48 -2.70
C MET A 198 2.42 6.57 -1.72
N GLN A 199 2.43 7.84 -2.16
CA GLN A 199 2.79 8.99 -1.33
C GLN A 199 1.87 9.15 -0.12
N LEU A 200 0.63 8.66 -0.17
CA LEU A 200 -0.34 8.75 0.93
C LEU A 200 0.19 8.11 2.22
N LEU A 201 1.09 7.14 2.09
CA LEU A 201 1.69 6.40 3.20
C LEU A 201 2.92 7.08 3.77
N LEU A 202 3.44 8.09 3.08
CA LEU A 202 4.65 8.82 3.47
C LEU A 202 4.31 10.13 4.18
N LEU A 203 3.02 10.45 4.33
CA LEU A 203 2.53 11.64 5.02
C LEU A 203 2.65 11.53 6.54
N ASP A 204 2.65 10.30 7.06
CA ASP A 204 2.74 9.99 8.49
C ASP A 204 3.94 9.09 8.79
N LYS A 205 4.61 9.33 9.91
CA LYS A 205 5.83 8.60 10.27
C LYS A 205 5.58 7.12 10.56
N TYR A 206 4.50 6.76 11.26
CA TYR A 206 4.17 5.36 11.53
C TYR A 206 3.84 4.62 10.24
N ALA A 207 3.01 5.23 9.39
CA ALA A 207 2.66 4.67 8.09
C ALA A 207 3.91 4.51 7.19
N SER A 208 4.80 5.50 7.17
CA SER A 208 6.05 5.50 6.40
C SER A 208 6.99 4.38 6.86
N ASP A 209 7.23 4.26 8.16
CA ASP A 209 8.10 3.23 8.73
C ASP A 209 7.53 1.82 8.52
N PHE A 210 6.21 1.65 8.68
CA PHE A 210 5.53 0.38 8.39
C PHE A 210 5.64 0.01 6.90
N PHE A 211 5.32 0.94 6.01
CA PHE A 211 5.36 0.72 4.58
C PHE A 211 6.77 0.40 4.08
N PHE A 212 7.79 1.08 4.59
CA PHE A 212 9.19 0.81 4.23
C PHE A 212 9.64 -0.61 4.64
N LYS A 213 9.25 -1.05 5.84
CA LYS A 213 9.50 -2.43 6.31
C LYS A 213 8.79 -3.43 5.42
N LEU A 214 7.50 -3.23 5.15
CA LEU A 214 6.71 -4.08 4.25
C LEU A 214 7.37 -4.17 2.87
N TRP A 215 7.68 -3.03 2.25
CA TRP A 215 8.32 -2.94 0.93
C TRP A 215 9.61 -3.76 0.87
N SER A 216 10.44 -3.65 1.90
CA SER A 216 11.68 -4.43 2.00
C SER A 216 11.42 -5.92 2.19
N ARG A 217 10.39 -6.28 2.97
CA ARG A 217 10.04 -7.66 3.31
C ARG A 217 9.44 -8.41 2.12
N VAL A 218 8.45 -7.84 1.44
CA VAL A 218 7.80 -8.47 0.27
C VAL A 218 8.80 -8.77 -0.84
N ARG A 219 9.80 -7.89 -1.04
CA ARG A 219 10.91 -8.12 -1.99
C ARG A 219 11.74 -9.34 -1.64
N LYS A 220 12.12 -9.50 -0.36
CA LYS A 220 12.89 -10.66 0.11
C LYS A 220 12.13 -11.97 -0.10
N TYR A 221 10.81 -11.92 -0.06
CA TYR A 221 9.92 -13.05 -0.29
C TYR A 221 9.60 -13.27 -1.78
N GLY A 222 10.31 -12.59 -2.68
CA GLY A 222 10.21 -12.81 -4.12
C GLY A 222 9.05 -12.08 -4.80
N ALA A 223 8.26 -11.28 -4.08
CA ALA A 223 7.25 -10.41 -4.68
C ALA A 223 7.88 -9.21 -5.42
N ILE A 224 7.13 -8.64 -6.35
CA ILE A 224 7.52 -7.48 -7.16
C ILE A 224 6.65 -6.28 -6.75
N PRO A 225 7.07 -5.47 -5.75
CA PRO A 225 6.36 -4.26 -5.40
C PRO A 225 6.64 -3.15 -6.43
N THR A 226 5.57 -2.48 -6.84
CA THR A 226 5.58 -1.35 -7.75
C THR A 226 4.87 -0.18 -7.10
N GLY A 227 5.60 0.89 -6.80
CA GLY A 227 5.03 2.14 -6.29
C GLY A 227 4.70 3.09 -7.43
N ILE A 228 3.53 3.71 -7.40
CA ILE A 228 3.06 4.67 -8.40
C ILE A 228 2.69 5.96 -7.65
N THR A 229 3.21 7.11 -8.08
CA THR A 229 2.93 8.40 -7.44
C THR A 229 2.84 9.53 -8.47
N GLN A 230 1.96 10.50 -8.19
CA GLN A 230 1.88 11.80 -8.88
C GLN A 230 2.66 12.90 -8.15
N ASN A 231 2.84 12.73 -6.84
CA ASN A 231 3.45 13.71 -5.98
C ASN A 231 4.85 13.22 -5.57
N VAL A 232 5.82 13.53 -6.42
CA VAL A 232 7.22 13.12 -6.20
C VAL A 232 7.85 13.89 -5.05
N GLU A 233 7.50 15.17 -4.88
CA GLU A 233 7.94 16.00 -3.76
C GLU A 233 7.74 15.30 -2.41
N THR A 234 6.55 14.71 -2.17
CA THR A 234 6.27 13.98 -0.92
C THR A 234 7.24 12.81 -0.69
N LEU A 235 7.62 12.07 -1.74
CA LEU A 235 8.61 10.99 -1.64
C LEU A 235 10.02 11.53 -1.36
N LEU A 236 10.36 12.70 -1.90
CA LEU A 236 11.68 13.31 -1.76
C LEU A 236 11.89 13.94 -0.38
N LEU A 237 10.80 14.42 0.26
CA LEU A 237 10.81 14.96 1.61
C LEU A 237 10.92 13.87 2.69
N ASP A 238 10.37 12.68 2.44
CA ASP A 238 10.43 11.56 3.39
C ASP A 238 11.72 10.72 3.23
N ALA A 239 12.39 10.42 4.34
CA ALA A 239 13.64 9.67 4.33
C ALA A 239 13.48 8.22 3.81
N ASN A 240 12.34 7.58 4.09
CA ASN A 240 12.03 6.25 3.57
C ASN A 240 11.63 6.31 2.10
N GLY A 241 10.91 7.34 1.66
CA GLY A 241 10.59 7.65 0.27
C GLY A 241 11.84 7.77 -0.60
N ARG A 242 12.80 8.60 -0.18
CA ARG A 242 14.12 8.70 -0.85
C ARG A 242 14.83 7.35 -0.94
N ARG A 243 14.77 6.53 0.12
CA ARG A 243 15.35 5.18 0.12
C ARG A 243 14.63 4.24 -0.82
N ILE A 244 13.31 4.34 -0.95
CA ILE A 244 12.53 3.53 -1.91
C ILE A 244 12.96 3.87 -3.33
N ILE A 245 13.05 5.16 -3.66
CA ILE A 245 13.54 5.62 -4.97
C ILE A 245 14.96 5.09 -5.19
N ALA A 246 15.91 5.38 -4.30
CA ALA A 246 17.30 4.97 -4.46
C ALA A 246 17.49 3.44 -4.62
N ASN A 247 16.62 2.63 -4.00
CA ASN A 247 16.69 1.17 -4.05
C ASN A 247 15.86 0.52 -5.16
N SER A 248 15.14 1.31 -5.96
CA SER A 248 14.41 0.82 -7.13
C SER A 248 15.33 0.73 -8.34
N GLU A 249 15.55 -0.50 -8.80
CA GLU A 249 16.41 -0.76 -9.95
C GLU A 249 15.70 -0.45 -11.27
N PHE A 250 14.39 -0.68 -11.30
CA PHE A 250 13.52 -0.35 -12.41
C PHE A 250 12.69 0.89 -12.09
N MET A 251 12.73 1.89 -12.95
CA MET A 251 11.85 3.06 -12.85
C MET A 251 11.27 3.47 -14.19
N ILE A 252 10.05 4.02 -14.14
CA ILE A 252 9.46 4.77 -15.23
C ILE A 252 9.28 6.20 -14.75
N LEU A 253 9.89 7.14 -15.45
CA LEU A 253 9.79 8.57 -15.19
C LEU A 253 9.01 9.20 -16.34
N LEU A 254 7.83 9.75 -16.06
CA LEU A 254 7.05 10.52 -17.03
C LEU A 254 7.38 12.01 -16.91
N LYS A 255 6.51 12.90 -17.42
CA LYS A 255 6.64 14.35 -17.19
C LYS A 255 6.80 14.64 -15.69
N GLN A 256 7.66 15.60 -15.35
CA GLN A 256 7.95 16.00 -13.96
C GLN A 256 7.91 17.53 -13.82
N ALA A 257 7.41 18.00 -12.67
CA ALA A 257 7.48 19.41 -12.29
C ALA A 257 8.95 19.88 -12.17
N LYS A 258 9.19 21.20 -12.29
CA LYS A 258 10.56 21.73 -12.34
C LYS A 258 11.38 21.41 -11.09
N SER A 259 10.84 21.65 -9.90
CA SER A 259 11.49 21.38 -8.61
C SER A 259 11.86 19.91 -8.49
N ASP A 260 10.89 19.03 -8.67
CA ASP A 260 11.03 17.59 -8.48
C ASP A 260 12.01 16.99 -9.49
N ARG A 261 11.98 17.49 -10.75
CA ARG A 261 12.88 17.06 -11.80
C ARG A 261 14.34 17.35 -11.46
N GLU A 262 14.66 18.54 -10.96
CA GLU A 262 16.04 18.92 -10.63
C GLU A 262 16.63 17.97 -9.58
N GLU A 263 15.85 17.64 -8.56
CA GLU A 263 16.28 16.70 -7.51
C GLU A 263 16.37 15.26 -8.02
N LEU A 264 15.39 14.79 -8.80
CA LEU A 264 15.42 13.45 -9.40
C LEU A 264 16.60 13.26 -10.36
N VAL A 265 16.90 14.25 -11.21
CA VAL A 265 18.03 14.22 -12.15
C VAL A 265 19.33 14.04 -11.38
N HIS A 266 19.52 14.80 -10.30
CA HIS A 266 20.69 14.67 -9.45
C HIS A 266 20.74 13.30 -8.74
N MET A 267 19.63 12.87 -8.13
CA MET A 267 19.55 11.60 -7.40
C MET A 267 19.80 10.38 -8.29
N LEU A 268 19.32 10.41 -9.53
CA LEU A 268 19.40 9.30 -10.48
C LEU A 268 20.60 9.39 -11.42
N GLY A 269 21.39 10.47 -11.34
CA GLY A 269 22.56 10.69 -12.20
C GLY A 269 22.20 10.84 -13.67
N LEU A 270 21.08 11.50 -13.99
CA LEU A 270 20.63 11.69 -15.37
C LEU A 270 21.46 12.77 -16.06
N SER A 271 21.78 12.58 -17.34
CA SER A 271 22.42 13.63 -18.15
C SER A 271 21.43 14.73 -18.52
N LYS A 272 21.95 15.91 -18.90
CA LYS A 272 21.12 17.03 -19.38
C LYS A 272 20.30 16.66 -20.63
N GLU A 273 20.80 15.74 -21.45
CA GLU A 273 20.11 15.22 -22.63
C GLU A 273 18.93 14.34 -22.23
N LEU A 274 19.08 13.49 -21.21
CA LEU A 274 18.01 12.66 -20.68
C LEU A 274 16.93 13.51 -19.97
N GLU A 275 17.35 14.55 -19.23
CA GLU A 275 16.42 15.47 -18.56
C GLU A 275 15.39 16.07 -19.52
N LYS A 276 15.76 16.35 -20.78
CA LYS A 276 14.85 16.90 -21.80
C LYS A 276 13.60 16.05 -22.02
N TYR A 277 13.70 14.73 -21.81
CA TYR A 277 12.56 13.81 -21.94
C TYR A 277 11.58 13.86 -20.77
N LEU A 278 11.88 14.62 -19.71
CA LEU A 278 11.02 14.80 -18.54
C LEU A 278 10.32 16.18 -18.51
N VAL A 279 10.74 17.12 -19.35
CA VAL A 279 10.21 18.50 -19.36
C VAL A 279 8.84 18.57 -20.04
N ASN A 280 8.77 18.19 -21.32
CA ASN A 280 7.54 18.22 -22.12
C ASN A 280 7.45 16.98 -23.02
N PRO A 281 7.43 15.76 -22.46
CA PRO A 281 7.20 14.56 -23.25
C PRO A 281 5.78 14.52 -23.83
N GLU A 282 5.61 13.82 -24.95
CA GLU A 282 4.27 13.40 -25.37
C GLU A 282 3.62 12.52 -24.29
N LYS A 283 2.28 12.49 -24.22
CA LYS A 283 1.57 11.59 -23.30
C LYS A 283 2.02 10.14 -23.51
N GLY A 284 2.39 9.47 -22.41
CA GLY A 284 2.92 8.10 -22.44
C GLY A 284 4.39 7.98 -22.84
N ALA A 285 5.13 9.08 -22.91
CA ALA A 285 6.57 9.11 -23.13
C ALA A 285 7.33 9.62 -21.90
N GLY A 286 8.62 9.29 -21.83
CA GLY A 286 9.48 9.65 -20.71
C GLY A 286 10.78 8.85 -20.73
N LEU A 287 11.28 8.48 -19.55
CA LEU A 287 12.46 7.63 -19.38
C LEU A 287 12.11 6.30 -18.72
N ILE A 288 12.74 5.22 -19.18
CA ILE A 288 12.84 3.95 -18.45
C ILE A 288 14.25 3.83 -17.92
N LYS A 289 14.38 3.59 -16.63
CA LYS A 289 15.64 3.21 -15.98
C LYS A 289 15.57 1.73 -15.62
N ALA A 290 16.60 0.98 -15.99
CA ALA A 290 16.81 -0.41 -15.59
C ALA A 290 18.28 -0.60 -15.20
N GLY A 291 18.53 -0.79 -13.91
CA GLY A 291 19.91 -0.82 -13.39
C GLY A 291 20.60 0.52 -13.59
N SER A 292 21.75 0.48 -14.26
CA SER A 292 22.52 1.66 -14.68
C SER A 292 22.07 2.26 -16.01
N THR A 293 21.22 1.54 -16.76
CA THR A 293 20.81 1.97 -18.10
C THR A 293 19.56 2.84 -18.02
N VAL A 294 19.59 3.98 -18.71
CA VAL A 294 18.43 4.87 -18.85
C VAL A 294 18.18 5.11 -20.34
N VAL A 295 16.96 4.83 -20.79
CA VAL A 295 16.57 5.02 -22.19
C VAL A 295 15.28 5.84 -22.28
N PRO A 296 15.19 6.78 -23.23
CA PRO A 296 13.92 7.37 -23.60
C PRO A 296 12.96 6.32 -24.15
N PHE A 297 11.68 6.47 -23.85
CA PHE A 297 10.65 5.60 -24.39
C PHE A 297 9.41 6.39 -24.79
N LYS A 298 8.60 5.76 -25.64
CA LYS A 298 7.32 6.28 -26.09
C LYS A 298 6.33 5.14 -26.20
N ASN A 299 5.31 5.14 -25.36
CA ASN A 299 4.28 4.11 -25.33
C ASN A 299 2.93 4.67 -25.78
N LYS A 300 2.73 4.74 -27.10
CA LYS A 300 1.43 5.09 -27.68
C LYS A 300 0.58 3.83 -27.80
N ILE A 301 -0.52 3.75 -27.04
CA ILE A 301 -1.51 2.69 -27.17
C ILE A 301 -2.40 3.00 -28.39
N PRO A 302 -2.48 2.13 -29.40
CA PRO A 302 -3.31 2.40 -30.58
C PRO A 302 -4.80 2.41 -30.22
N GLN A 303 -5.53 3.44 -30.68
CA GLN A 303 -6.92 3.72 -30.25
C GLN A 303 -7.94 2.64 -30.64
N HIS A 304 -7.65 1.83 -31.65
CA HIS A 304 -8.54 0.78 -32.15
C HIS A 304 -8.35 -0.56 -31.42
N THR A 305 -7.63 -0.58 -30.30
CA THR A 305 -7.29 -1.81 -29.59
C THR A 305 -8.11 -1.92 -28.31
N LYS A 306 -8.50 -3.14 -27.95
CA LYS A 306 -9.12 -3.42 -26.64
C LYS A 306 -8.29 -2.91 -25.46
N HIS A 307 -6.97 -2.88 -25.61
CA HIS A 307 -6.06 -2.30 -24.61
C HIS A 307 -6.30 -0.81 -24.41
N PHE A 308 -6.59 -0.05 -25.48
CA PHE A 308 -6.96 1.35 -25.36
C PHE A 308 -8.31 1.52 -24.65
N ASP A 309 -9.31 0.72 -25.00
CA ASP A 309 -10.65 0.81 -24.41
C ASP A 309 -10.63 0.55 -22.90
N ILE A 310 -9.84 -0.43 -22.46
CA ILE A 310 -9.71 -0.82 -21.04
C ILE A 310 -8.81 0.14 -20.25
N MET A 311 -7.81 0.78 -20.89
CA MET A 311 -6.80 1.63 -20.24
C MET A 311 -7.07 3.13 -20.38
N SER A 312 -7.99 3.53 -21.25
CA SER A 312 -8.33 4.95 -21.46
C SER A 312 -8.94 5.50 -20.19
N THR A 313 -8.46 6.66 -19.74
CA THR A 313 -9.04 7.44 -18.63
C THR A 313 -9.72 8.72 -19.14
N ASP A 314 -9.86 8.87 -20.45
CA ASP A 314 -10.42 10.06 -21.10
C ASP A 314 -11.95 10.06 -20.99
N PRO A 315 -12.56 10.95 -20.19
CA PRO A 315 -14.01 10.96 -19.96
C PRO A 315 -14.81 11.22 -21.25
N GLU A 316 -14.23 11.95 -22.21
CA GLU A 316 -14.85 12.25 -23.50
C GLU A 316 -14.94 11.00 -24.38
N LYS A 317 -14.04 10.03 -24.20
CA LYS A 317 -13.99 8.78 -24.97
C LYS A 317 -14.70 7.60 -24.31
N MET A 318 -15.09 7.72 -23.04
CA MET A 318 -15.89 6.71 -22.33
C MET A 318 -17.41 6.88 -22.56
N ARG A 319 -17.85 7.92 -23.27
CA ARG A 319 -19.27 8.27 -23.49
C ARG A 319 -19.91 7.75 -24.79
N THR A 320 -19.23 6.88 -25.53
CA THR A 320 -19.71 6.28 -26.79
C THR A 320 -19.77 4.78 -26.70
#